data_AF-A0A367XRT7-F1
#
_entry.id   AF-A0A367XRT7-F1
#
_cell.length_a   1.000
_cell.length_b   1.000
_cell.length_c   1.000
_cell.angle_alpha   90.00
_cell.angle_beta   90.00
_cell.angle_gamma   90.00
#
_symmetry.space_group_name_H-M   'P 1'
#
loop_
_entity.id
_entity.type
_entity.pdbx_description
1 polymer ?
#
loop_
_entity_poly.entity_id
_entity_poly.type
_entity_poly.pdbx_seq_one_letter_code
_entity_poly.pdbx_strand_id
1 'polypeptide(L)'
;MKRAITEEADERRTKPKPQTPQDKINAAKERIKKLQQQQQQQTQTQSPKGFNSGLDVEIHPLLKNIGTTPQLPKNHNPVKQASRKKWFDPAALNPYVNQSDITKKHTRVLRFNKQGKFIAQGDKLREKLRIEAEEKRKLDEIKQQGLLPDQNLGEELYKPEQPPLIEWWDRPYLKDNNYSRIDDESRMVLDNEDQPVTSYIQHPTFVSPSDDNDNQMKPMYLTKKERKRMRRNDRQIRHQEKQDRIKLGLDPPPPPKVKLSNLMNVLTNEAIKDPTSVEKRVKQEMQQRIDKHMAENEARKLTKEEKHEKIWKKQDKDLHNGVYSTIYKVDRLSNPKHLFKLDIGAKEENLFGICLKNPRFNLIIVEGGEKAIGQYKKLMTNRIKWTQEPLQGVAEDLSQNKCEVVWEGSIPELHFQKWSIMHSRNDDEAINVLKKFHLEKYWRLVNSL
;
A
#
# COMPACT_ATOMS: atom_id res chain seq x y z
N MET A 1 9.10 -66.78 21.23
CA MET A 1 9.98 -65.66 21.59
C MET A 1 9.11 -64.52 22.09
N LYS A 2 9.28 -64.13 23.36
CA LYS A 2 8.51 -63.08 24.04
C LYS A 2 8.84 -61.73 23.43
N ARG A 3 7.84 -60.93 23.04
CA ARG A 3 7.97 -59.47 22.91
C ARG A 3 6.86 -58.81 23.71
N ALA A 4 7.31 -57.96 24.62
CA ALA A 4 6.57 -57.37 25.70
C ALA A 4 5.70 -56.21 25.22
N ILE A 5 4.57 -56.09 25.91
CA ILE A 5 3.65 -54.96 25.91
C ILE A 5 4.29 -53.86 26.76
N THR A 6 4.40 -52.65 26.22
CA THR A 6 4.62 -51.42 26.99
C THR A 6 3.65 -50.38 26.48
N GLU A 7 2.65 -50.09 27.30
CA GLU A 7 1.81 -48.89 27.24
C GLU A 7 2.67 -47.67 27.60
N GLU A 8 2.63 -46.60 26.81
CA GLU A 8 2.95 -45.27 27.33
C GLU A 8 2.32 -44.15 26.47
N ALA A 9 1.37 -43.46 27.11
CA ALA A 9 0.99 -42.04 27.00
C ALA A 9 0.68 -41.41 25.63
N ASP A 10 -0.63 -41.30 25.39
CA ASP A 10 -1.30 -40.45 24.41
C ASP A 10 -1.12 -38.94 24.77
N GLU A 11 -0.02 -38.31 24.35
CA GLU A 11 0.18 -36.85 24.47
C GLU A 11 -0.65 -36.09 23.42
N ARG A 12 -1.90 -35.79 23.79
CA ARG A 12 -2.73 -34.82 23.10
C ARG A 12 -2.05 -33.45 23.11
N ARG A 13 -1.57 -33.02 21.94
CA ARG A 13 -1.20 -31.62 21.64
C ARG A 13 -2.39 -30.70 21.91
N THR A 14 -2.44 -30.13 23.12
CA THR A 14 -3.40 -29.09 23.46
C THR A 14 -2.99 -27.79 22.75
N LYS A 15 -3.88 -27.30 21.87
CA LYS A 15 -3.73 -25.95 21.30
C LYS A 15 -3.68 -24.93 22.45
N PRO A 16 -2.74 -23.96 22.46
CA PRO A 16 -2.68 -22.98 23.53
C PRO A 16 -3.99 -22.18 23.54
N LYS A 17 -4.63 -22.10 24.72
CA LYS A 17 -5.87 -21.35 24.92
C LYS A 17 -5.69 -19.89 24.46
N PRO A 18 -6.73 -19.26 23.89
CA PRO A 18 -6.67 -17.86 23.48
C PRO A 18 -6.41 -16.99 24.71
N GLN A 19 -5.22 -16.38 24.74
CA GLN A 19 -4.81 -15.49 25.84
C GLN A 19 -5.79 -14.32 25.92
N THR A 20 -6.39 -14.12 27.10
CA THR A 20 -7.30 -13.01 27.33
C THR A 20 -6.56 -11.68 27.19
N PRO A 21 -7.23 -10.56 26.87
CA PRO A 21 -6.58 -9.25 26.76
C PRO A 21 -5.78 -8.88 28.02
N GLN A 22 -6.24 -9.31 29.19
CA GLN A 22 -5.56 -9.13 30.47
C GLN A 22 -4.24 -9.92 30.54
N ASP A 23 -4.17 -11.12 29.99
CA ASP A 23 -2.93 -11.92 29.95
C ASP A 23 -1.87 -11.29 29.06
N LYS A 24 -2.29 -10.69 27.92
CA LYS A 24 -1.37 -9.94 27.05
C LYS A 24 -0.86 -8.67 27.73
N ILE A 25 -1.73 -7.98 28.48
CA ILE A 25 -1.35 -6.80 29.27
C ILE A 25 -0.40 -7.20 30.40
N ASN A 26 -0.64 -8.33 31.07
CA ASN A 26 0.22 -8.82 32.14
C ASN A 26 1.58 -9.28 31.61
N ALA A 27 1.62 -9.95 30.45
CA ALA A 27 2.87 -10.32 29.76
C ALA A 27 3.65 -9.08 29.27
N ALA A 28 2.95 -8.04 28.80
CA ALA A 28 3.56 -6.76 28.45
C ALA A 28 4.10 -6.03 29.69
N LYS A 29 3.36 -6.04 30.81
CA LYS A 29 3.81 -5.48 32.09
C LYS A 29 5.01 -6.23 32.64
N GLU A 30 5.08 -7.56 32.51
CA GLU A 30 6.26 -8.34 32.89
C GLU A 30 7.47 -8.06 32.00
N ARG A 31 7.27 -7.87 30.69
CA ARG A 31 8.33 -7.42 29.78
C ARG A 31 8.85 -6.03 30.13
N ILE A 32 7.96 -5.10 30.46
CA ILE A 32 8.32 -3.75 30.90
C ILE A 32 9.03 -3.81 32.27
N LYS A 33 8.59 -4.68 33.18
CA LYS A 33 9.23 -4.89 34.48
C LYS A 33 10.63 -5.51 34.34
N LYS A 34 10.83 -6.44 33.40
CA LYS A 34 12.16 -6.98 33.04
C LYS A 34 13.06 -5.94 32.39
N LEU A 35 12.52 -5.08 31.52
CA LEU A 35 13.25 -3.94 30.94
C LEU A 35 13.62 -2.89 31.98
N GLN A 36 12.72 -2.60 32.94
CA GLN A 36 13.00 -1.71 34.07
C GLN A 36 14.00 -2.33 35.06
N GLN A 37 13.97 -3.64 35.29
CA GLN A 37 14.97 -4.33 36.09
C GLN A 37 16.34 -4.37 35.39
N GLN A 38 16.39 -4.50 34.06
CA GLN A 38 17.62 -4.36 33.29
C GLN A 38 18.17 -2.93 33.33
N GLN A 39 17.30 -1.90 33.26
CA GLN A 39 17.70 -0.51 33.45
C GLN A 39 18.15 -0.22 34.89
N GLN A 40 17.50 -0.82 35.90
CA GLN A 40 17.87 -0.66 37.31
C GLN A 40 19.21 -1.34 37.65
N GLN A 41 19.50 -2.51 37.05
CA GLN A 41 20.81 -3.16 37.16
C GLN A 41 21.93 -2.38 36.46
N GLN A 42 21.61 -1.55 35.46
CA GLN A 42 22.57 -0.60 34.86
C GLN A 42 22.77 0.68 35.70
N THR A 43 21.87 0.99 36.64
CA THR A 43 21.95 2.21 37.48
C THR A 43 22.43 1.98 38.91
N GLN A 44 22.76 0.75 39.31
CA GLN A 44 23.29 0.43 40.65
C GLN A 44 24.82 0.24 40.65
N THR A 45 25.56 1.29 40.29
CA THR A 45 26.93 1.52 40.77
C THR A 45 27.16 3.02 40.97
N GLN A 46 26.50 3.61 41.97
CA GLN A 46 26.95 4.89 42.53
C GLN A 46 26.78 4.94 44.05
N SER A 47 27.91 5.08 44.76
CA SER A 47 28.03 5.83 46.02
C SER A 47 29.51 6.13 46.30
N PRO A 48 29.90 7.13 47.12
CA PRO A 48 29.26 8.41 47.43
C PRO A 48 30.16 9.62 47.09
N LYS A 49 29.62 10.83 47.32
CA LYS A 49 30.22 12.14 47.02
C LYS A 49 31.53 12.40 47.77
N GLY A 50 32.59 12.64 46.99
CA GLY A 50 33.76 13.43 47.37
C GLY A 50 34.08 14.39 46.23
N PHE A 51 34.06 15.69 46.49
CA PHE A 51 34.40 16.71 45.51
C PHE A 51 35.88 16.61 45.12
N ASN A 52 36.19 16.32 43.84
CA ASN A 52 37.06 17.11 42.96
C ASN A 52 37.50 16.29 41.72
N SER A 53 37.48 16.97 40.56
CA SER A 53 37.96 16.54 39.23
C SER A 53 37.12 15.49 38.48
N GLY A 54 36.49 15.93 37.40
CA GLY A 54 35.70 15.06 36.52
C GLY A 54 36.60 14.33 35.54
N LEU A 55 36.86 13.04 35.78
CA LEU A 55 37.32 12.06 34.79
C LEU A 55 37.38 10.64 35.39
N ASP A 56 36.36 10.22 36.12
CA ASP A 56 36.27 8.82 36.58
C ASP A 56 34.94 8.21 36.13
N VAL A 57 35.00 7.56 34.96
CA VAL A 57 34.00 6.59 34.48
C VAL A 57 34.74 5.28 34.37
N GLU A 58 34.27 4.24 35.07
CA GLU A 58 34.91 2.93 35.03
C GLU A 58 34.98 2.37 33.61
N ILE A 59 36.16 1.87 33.23
CA ILE A 59 36.45 1.34 31.90
C ILE A 59 35.61 0.08 31.65
N HIS A 60 34.95 0.03 30.48
CA HIS A 60 34.09 -1.07 30.02
C HIS A 60 34.80 -2.44 30.14
N PRO A 61 34.13 -3.51 30.60
CA PRO A 61 34.79 -4.78 30.99
C PRO A 61 35.57 -5.48 29.87
N LEU A 62 35.21 -5.24 28.60
CA LEU A 62 35.95 -5.75 27.44
C LEU A 62 37.36 -5.13 27.27
N LEU A 63 37.63 -4.00 27.90
CA LEU A 63 38.92 -3.29 27.86
C LEU A 63 39.81 -3.60 29.07
N LYS A 64 39.30 -4.31 30.11
CA LYS A 64 40.10 -4.68 31.29
C LYS A 64 41.16 -5.74 31.01
N ASN A 65 41.02 -6.52 29.94
CA ASN A 65 41.89 -7.66 29.64
C ASN A 65 42.87 -7.44 28.47
N ILE A 66 42.99 -6.22 27.95
CA ILE A 66 43.96 -5.91 26.89
C ILE A 66 45.27 -5.44 27.54
N GLY A 67 46.09 -6.42 27.94
CA GLY A 67 47.51 -6.24 28.22
C GLY A 67 47.89 -5.59 29.55
N THR A 68 49.07 -5.95 30.05
CA THR A 68 49.67 -5.43 31.28
C THR A 68 50.03 -3.95 31.08
N THR A 69 49.29 -3.04 31.71
CA THR A 69 49.69 -1.63 31.76
C THR A 69 50.93 -1.49 32.65
N PRO A 70 51.99 -0.80 32.22
CA PRO A 70 53.17 -0.58 33.05
C PRO A 70 52.80 0.28 34.26
N GLN A 71 53.06 -0.23 35.47
CA GLN A 71 52.84 0.48 36.73
C GLN A 71 53.99 1.49 36.94
N LEU A 72 53.68 2.77 37.02
CA LEU A 72 54.67 3.79 37.41
C LEU A 72 55.00 3.63 38.92
N PRO A 73 56.29 3.75 39.32
CA PRO A 73 56.67 3.68 40.73
C PRO A 73 56.06 4.84 41.53
N LYS A 74 55.51 4.54 42.71
CA LYS A 74 54.71 5.46 43.56
C LYS A 74 55.38 6.80 43.93
N ASN A 75 56.69 6.95 43.74
CA ASN A 75 57.45 8.15 44.10
C ASN A 75 57.91 9.00 42.89
N HIS A 76 57.46 8.69 41.68
CA HIS A 76 57.83 9.47 40.51
C HIS A 76 56.80 10.57 40.24
N ASN A 77 57.08 11.79 40.71
CA ASN A 77 56.29 12.97 40.38
C ASN A 77 56.97 13.74 39.22
N PRO A 78 56.42 13.68 37.99
CA PRO A 78 57.02 14.30 36.81
C PRO A 78 57.01 15.84 36.85
N VAL A 79 56.39 16.46 37.87
CA VAL A 79 56.35 17.92 38.03
C VAL A 79 57.50 18.46 38.90
N LYS A 80 58.22 17.61 39.66
CA LYS A 80 59.28 18.07 40.59
C LYS A 80 60.70 18.10 40.02
N GLN A 81 60.89 17.81 38.74
CA GLN A 81 62.21 17.93 38.09
C GLN A 81 62.23 19.06 37.06
N ALA A 82 62.10 20.29 37.55
CA ALA A 82 62.38 21.48 36.76
C ALA A 82 63.14 22.51 37.60
N SER A 83 64.47 22.41 37.62
CA SER A 83 65.30 23.57 37.99
C SER A 83 66.10 24.15 36.83
N ARG A 84 66.11 23.56 35.61
CA ARG A 84 66.99 24.04 34.53
C ARG A 84 66.48 23.96 33.08
N LYS A 85 65.18 23.97 32.79
CA LYS A 85 64.68 24.20 31.42
C LYS A 85 63.41 25.05 31.43
N LYS A 86 63.38 26.10 30.59
CA LYS A 86 62.34 27.16 30.52
C LYS A 86 61.13 26.84 29.60
N TRP A 87 60.92 25.60 29.18
CA TRP A 87 59.76 25.24 28.36
C TRP A 87 59.23 23.85 28.73
N PHE A 88 57.92 23.76 28.90
CA PHE A 88 57.19 22.54 29.26
C PHE A 88 57.07 21.63 28.02
N ASP A 89 57.46 20.36 28.14
CA ASP A 89 57.36 19.37 27.06
C ASP A 89 56.12 18.47 27.27
N PRO A 90 55.04 18.65 26.50
CA PRO A 90 53.79 17.90 26.66
C PRO A 90 53.91 16.42 26.26
N ALA A 91 55.03 15.99 25.66
CA ALA A 91 55.26 14.60 25.23
C ALA A 91 55.93 13.73 26.31
N ALA A 92 56.36 14.29 27.43
CA ALA A 92 57.04 13.56 28.50
C ALA A 92 56.11 12.77 29.43
N LEU A 93 54.78 12.98 29.33
CA LEU A 93 53.81 12.50 30.32
C LEU A 93 52.90 11.36 29.84
N ASN A 94 53.02 10.90 28.58
CA ASN A 94 52.08 9.91 28.04
C ASN A 94 52.69 8.48 28.03
N PRO A 95 52.33 7.59 28.97
CA PRO A 95 52.93 6.26 29.09
C PRO A 95 52.52 5.27 27.99
N TYR A 96 51.61 5.68 27.09
CA TYR A 96 51.12 4.86 25.97
C TYR A 96 51.76 5.22 24.62
N VAL A 97 52.77 6.11 24.59
CA VAL A 97 53.42 6.56 23.35
C VAL A 97 54.92 6.31 23.42
N ASN A 98 55.45 5.47 22.53
CA ASN A 98 56.89 5.27 22.38
C ASN A 98 57.54 6.55 21.84
N GLN A 99 58.41 7.18 22.64
CA GLN A 99 59.10 8.44 22.29
C GLN A 99 60.05 8.30 21.10
N SER A 100 60.46 7.09 20.74
CA SER A 100 61.23 6.82 19.51
C SER A 100 60.44 7.13 18.23
N ASP A 101 59.11 6.99 18.25
CA ASP A 101 58.26 7.17 17.06
C ASP A 101 57.80 8.62 16.84
N ILE A 102 57.84 9.46 17.89
CA ILE A 102 57.45 10.88 17.82
C ILE A 102 58.46 11.72 17.01
N THR A 103 59.71 11.28 16.93
CA THR A 103 60.72 11.95 16.09
C THR A 103 60.47 11.76 14.60
N LYS A 104 59.61 10.80 14.22
CA LYS A 104 59.14 10.60 12.85
C LYS A 104 57.70 11.08 12.72
N LYS A 105 57.49 12.39 12.92
CA LYS A 105 56.31 13.04 12.33
C LYS A 105 56.41 12.86 10.82
N HIS A 106 55.68 11.89 10.26
CA HIS A 106 55.30 11.95 8.86
C HIS A 106 54.41 13.17 8.69
N THR A 107 55.03 14.33 8.48
CA THR A 107 54.35 15.48 7.92
C THR A 107 53.79 14.97 6.61
N ARG A 108 52.45 14.96 6.46
CA ARG A 108 51.88 14.75 5.13
C ARG A 108 52.38 15.92 4.31
N VAL A 109 53.40 15.66 3.48
CA VAL A 109 53.96 16.67 2.59
C VAL A 109 52.79 17.21 1.78
N LEU A 110 52.59 18.54 1.81
CA LEU A 110 51.53 19.20 1.05
C LEU A 110 51.75 18.85 -0.43
N ARG A 111 50.96 17.89 -0.94
CA ARG A 111 51.05 17.43 -2.32
C ARG A 111 50.23 18.39 -3.17
N PHE A 112 50.79 19.55 -3.44
CA PHE A 112 50.15 20.55 -4.29
C PHE A 112 49.87 19.94 -5.67
N ASN A 113 48.61 20.05 -6.11
CA ASN A 113 48.27 19.70 -7.48
C ASN A 113 49.02 20.66 -8.41
N LYS A 114 49.74 20.11 -9.39
CA LYS A 114 50.42 20.92 -10.40
C LYS A 114 49.42 21.89 -11.04
N GLN A 115 49.83 23.13 -11.25
CA GLN A 115 49.01 24.13 -11.93
C GLN A 115 48.51 23.57 -13.26
N GLY A 116 47.23 23.78 -13.56
CA GLY A 116 46.61 23.27 -14.78
C GLY A 116 46.05 21.84 -14.72
N LYS A 117 46.29 21.04 -13.66
CA LYS A 117 45.72 19.67 -13.56
C LYS A 117 44.19 19.64 -13.67
N PHE A 118 43.51 20.51 -12.92
CA PHE A 118 42.05 20.59 -12.96
C PHE A 118 41.53 21.38 -14.17
N ILE A 119 42.36 22.25 -14.76
CA ILE A 119 42.03 22.93 -16.01
C ILE A 119 41.99 21.88 -17.13
N ALA A 120 43.02 21.06 -17.27
CA ALA A 120 43.07 19.96 -18.22
C ALA A 120 41.96 18.92 -18.01
N GLN A 121 41.62 18.61 -16.74
CA GLN A 121 40.50 17.74 -16.44
C GLN A 121 39.15 18.37 -16.84
N GLY A 122 38.98 19.67 -16.62
CA GLY A 122 37.81 20.43 -17.06
C GLY A 122 37.70 20.52 -18.58
N ASP A 123 38.82 20.73 -19.28
CA ASP A 123 38.86 20.77 -20.74
C ASP A 123 38.51 19.41 -21.33
N LYS A 124 39.03 18.32 -20.78
CA LYS A 124 38.66 16.96 -21.18
C LYS A 124 37.18 16.66 -20.94
N LEU A 125 36.60 17.15 -19.84
CA LEU A 125 35.17 17.01 -19.57
C LEU A 125 34.34 17.80 -20.59
N ARG A 126 34.74 19.05 -20.89
CA ARG A 126 34.08 19.89 -21.89
C ARG A 126 34.17 19.29 -23.29
N GLU A 127 35.32 18.75 -23.67
CA GLU A 127 35.51 18.07 -24.95
C GLU A 127 34.62 16.83 -25.04
N LYS A 128 34.56 16.01 -23.97
CA LYS A 128 33.64 14.87 -23.90
C LYS A 128 32.18 15.31 -24.07
N LEU A 129 31.74 16.35 -23.37
CA LEU A 129 30.38 16.89 -23.51
C LEU A 129 30.11 17.44 -24.91
N ARG A 130 31.12 18.02 -25.57
CA ARG A 130 31.00 18.52 -26.95
C ARG A 130 30.82 17.37 -27.93
N ILE A 131 31.62 16.31 -27.80
CA ILE A 131 31.51 15.10 -28.61
C ILE A 131 30.14 14.44 -28.41
N GLU A 132 29.71 14.27 -27.16
CA GLU A 132 28.38 13.70 -26.83
C GLU A 132 27.23 14.53 -27.42
N ALA A 133 27.35 15.87 -27.40
CA ALA A 133 26.37 16.75 -28.02
C ALA A 133 26.38 16.65 -29.56
N GLU A 134 27.56 16.55 -30.19
CA GLU A 134 27.69 16.35 -31.64
C GLU A 134 27.11 14.99 -32.07
N GLU A 135 27.39 13.91 -31.33
CA GLU A 135 26.82 12.58 -31.57
C GLU A 135 25.29 12.61 -31.43
N LYS A 136 24.76 13.27 -30.40
CA LYS A 136 23.31 13.42 -30.21
C LYS A 136 22.66 14.17 -31.37
N ARG A 137 23.27 15.26 -31.86
CA ARG A 137 22.76 16.00 -33.02
C ARG A 137 22.73 15.14 -34.28
N LYS A 138 23.78 14.35 -34.53
CA LYS A 138 23.79 13.39 -35.66
C LYS A 138 22.69 12.35 -35.52
N LEU A 139 22.47 11.80 -34.32
CA LEU A 139 21.37 10.86 -34.07
C LEU A 139 20.00 11.50 -34.33
N ASP A 140 19.79 12.74 -33.89
CA ASP A 140 18.55 13.49 -34.14
C ASP A 140 18.34 13.73 -35.65
N GLU A 141 19.39 14.05 -36.41
CA GLU A 141 19.34 14.19 -37.88
C GLU A 141 18.96 12.86 -38.57
N ILE A 142 19.60 11.75 -38.18
CA ILE A 142 19.28 10.41 -38.72
C ILE A 142 17.83 10.02 -38.38
N LYS A 143 17.37 10.37 -37.17
CA LYS A 143 15.99 10.15 -36.74
C LYS A 143 15.00 10.99 -37.55
N GLN A 144 15.31 12.26 -37.82
CA GLN A 144 14.48 13.12 -38.68
C GLN A 144 14.43 12.61 -40.12
N GLN A 145 15.51 12.00 -40.61
CA GLN A 145 15.54 11.33 -41.92
C GLN A 145 14.78 10.00 -41.93
N GLY A 146 14.30 9.50 -40.79
CA GLY A 146 13.51 8.26 -40.68
C GLY A 146 14.31 6.97 -40.87
N LEU A 147 15.64 7.00 -40.73
CA LEU A 147 16.51 5.81 -40.85
C LEU A 147 16.57 4.98 -39.56
N LEU A 148 16.15 5.55 -38.42
CA LEU A 148 16.11 4.86 -37.13
C LEU A 148 14.67 4.48 -36.78
N PRO A 149 14.43 3.26 -36.27
CA PRO A 149 13.09 2.83 -35.85
C PRO A 149 12.61 3.64 -34.64
N ASP A 150 11.34 4.03 -34.63
CA ASP A 150 10.74 4.73 -33.50
C ASP A 150 10.47 3.78 -32.32
N GLN A 151 11.22 3.99 -31.23
CA GLN A 151 11.07 3.24 -29.99
C GLN A 151 9.71 3.49 -29.31
N ASN A 152 9.12 4.67 -29.51
CA ASN A 152 7.81 5.02 -28.93
C ASN A 152 6.65 4.24 -29.55
N LEU A 153 6.73 3.96 -30.85
CA LEU A 153 5.78 3.12 -31.58
C LEU A 153 6.11 1.63 -31.45
N GLY A 154 7.36 1.30 -31.12
CA GLY A 154 7.83 -0.08 -31.03
C GLY A 154 8.23 -0.66 -32.39
N GLU A 155 8.66 0.19 -33.33
CA GLU A 155 9.07 -0.23 -34.67
C GLU A 155 10.23 -1.24 -34.66
N GLU A 156 11.06 -1.20 -33.61
CA GLU A 156 12.12 -2.18 -33.37
C GLU A 156 11.61 -3.63 -33.32
N LEU A 157 10.37 -3.84 -32.84
CA LEU A 157 9.76 -5.16 -32.73
C LEU A 157 9.35 -5.76 -34.08
N TYR A 158 9.31 -4.95 -35.15
CA TYR A 158 9.00 -5.42 -36.51
C TYR A 158 10.24 -5.92 -37.26
N LYS A 159 11.41 -5.90 -36.62
CA LYS A 159 12.62 -6.48 -37.19
C LYS A 159 12.38 -7.99 -37.41
N PRO A 160 12.43 -8.49 -38.66
CA PRO A 160 12.26 -9.91 -38.90
C PRO A 160 13.41 -10.68 -38.27
N GLU A 161 13.09 -11.55 -37.31
CA GLU A 161 14.05 -12.53 -36.79
C GLU A 161 14.17 -13.69 -37.79
N GLN A 162 15.38 -14.21 -37.98
CA GLN A 162 15.54 -15.40 -38.79
C GLN A 162 14.88 -16.58 -38.07
N PRO A 163 14.03 -17.37 -38.75
CA PRO A 163 13.40 -18.52 -38.12
C PRO A 163 14.50 -19.49 -37.65
N PRO A 164 14.31 -20.16 -36.50
CA PRO A 164 15.25 -21.18 -36.07
C PRO A 164 15.32 -22.32 -37.08
N LEU A 165 16.44 -23.04 -37.12
CA LEU A 165 16.63 -24.17 -38.04
C LEU A 165 15.61 -25.30 -37.82
N ILE A 166 15.10 -25.43 -36.59
CA ILE A 166 14.03 -26.34 -36.19
C ILE A 166 13.12 -25.61 -35.21
N GLU A 167 11.81 -25.79 -35.37
CA GLU A 167 10.82 -25.29 -34.43
C GLU A 167 10.81 -26.12 -33.15
N TRP A 168 10.55 -25.49 -32.00
CA TRP A 168 10.73 -26.11 -30.68
C TRP A 168 9.84 -27.33 -30.43
N TRP A 169 8.71 -27.44 -31.13
CA TRP A 169 7.76 -28.56 -31.02
C TRP A 169 8.20 -29.78 -31.85
N ASP A 170 8.97 -29.60 -32.93
CA ASP A 170 9.53 -30.69 -33.74
C ASP A 170 10.83 -31.26 -33.18
N ARG A 171 11.54 -30.44 -32.39
CA ARG A 171 12.85 -30.78 -31.83
C ARG A 171 12.89 -32.17 -31.16
N PRO A 172 11.89 -32.62 -30.40
CA PRO A 172 11.94 -33.94 -29.77
C PRO A 172 11.92 -35.08 -30.80
N TYR A 173 11.24 -34.91 -31.94
CA TYR A 173 11.04 -35.99 -32.92
C TYR A 173 12.22 -36.20 -33.87
N LEU A 174 13.24 -35.34 -33.83
CA LEU A 174 14.37 -35.36 -34.74
C LEU A 174 15.69 -35.55 -33.97
N LYS A 175 16.54 -36.47 -34.45
CA LYS A 175 17.92 -36.64 -33.91
C LYS A 175 18.84 -35.47 -34.28
N ASP A 176 18.62 -34.90 -35.46
CA ASP A 176 19.43 -33.82 -36.02
C ASP A 176 18.74 -32.47 -35.83
N ASN A 177 19.54 -31.39 -35.75
CA ASN A 177 19.03 -30.02 -35.63
C ASN A 177 18.67 -29.38 -37.01
N ASN A 178 18.16 -30.14 -37.98
CA ASN A 178 17.79 -29.62 -39.30
C ASN A 178 16.69 -30.45 -40.00
N TYR A 179 15.82 -29.78 -40.78
CA TYR A 179 14.78 -30.36 -41.64
C TYR A 179 15.26 -30.91 -43.01
N SER A 180 16.56 -30.84 -43.33
CA SER A 180 17.05 -31.11 -44.70
C SER A 180 16.77 -32.52 -45.25
N ARG A 181 16.45 -33.51 -44.40
CA ARG A 181 16.24 -34.91 -44.77
C ARG A 181 15.18 -35.57 -43.88
N ILE A 182 13.96 -35.03 -43.93
CA ILE A 182 12.80 -35.53 -43.16
C ILE A 182 12.38 -36.93 -43.61
N ASP A 183 12.57 -37.26 -44.89
CA ASP A 183 12.16 -38.57 -45.46
C ASP A 183 12.97 -39.77 -44.93
N ASP A 184 14.09 -39.52 -44.23
CA ASP A 184 14.93 -40.57 -43.65
C ASP A 184 14.34 -41.07 -42.30
N GLU A 185 13.57 -42.16 -42.33
CA GLU A 185 12.94 -42.77 -41.14
C GLU A 185 13.91 -43.06 -39.99
N SER A 186 15.19 -43.36 -40.30
CA SER A 186 16.24 -43.65 -39.31
C SER A 186 16.57 -42.46 -38.37
N ARG A 187 16.21 -41.24 -38.77
CA ARG A 187 16.48 -40.00 -38.03
C ARG A 187 15.30 -39.51 -37.20
N MET A 188 14.13 -40.10 -37.40
CA MET A 188 12.96 -39.84 -36.57
C MET A 188 13.08 -40.58 -35.23
N VAL A 189 12.67 -39.91 -34.14
CA VAL A 189 12.56 -40.51 -32.82
C VAL A 189 11.12 -40.39 -32.37
N LEU A 190 10.42 -41.52 -32.43
CA LEU A 190 9.01 -41.61 -32.02
C LEU A 190 8.85 -42.13 -30.59
N ASP A 191 9.86 -42.83 -30.08
CA ASP A 191 9.88 -43.48 -28.76
C ASP A 191 10.61 -42.62 -27.71
N ASN A 192 10.34 -41.31 -27.67
CA ASN A 192 10.90 -40.44 -26.64
C ASN A 192 10.11 -40.55 -25.33
N GLU A 193 10.80 -40.56 -24.19
CA GLU A 193 10.15 -40.63 -22.88
C GLU A 193 9.27 -39.39 -22.58
N ASP A 194 9.71 -38.21 -23.03
CA ASP A 194 9.00 -36.95 -22.78
C ASP A 194 7.81 -36.72 -23.74
N GLN A 195 7.95 -37.10 -25.01
CA GLN A 195 6.96 -36.88 -26.07
C GLN A 195 6.89 -38.08 -27.03
N PRO A 196 6.29 -39.20 -26.61
CA PRO A 196 6.15 -40.36 -27.47
C PRO A 196 5.02 -40.18 -28.49
N VAL A 197 5.25 -40.56 -29.74
CA VAL A 197 4.19 -40.64 -30.75
C VAL A 197 3.51 -41.98 -30.62
N THR A 198 2.31 -42.00 -30.06
CA THR A 198 1.52 -43.22 -29.87
C THR A 198 0.17 -43.11 -30.57
N SER A 199 -0.57 -44.22 -30.66
CA SER A 199 -1.93 -44.23 -31.18
C SER A 199 -2.97 -43.60 -30.22
N TYR A 200 -2.57 -43.27 -28.98
CA TYR A 200 -3.46 -42.70 -27.99
C TYR A 200 -3.65 -41.20 -28.20
N ILE A 201 -4.91 -40.76 -28.11
CA ILE A 201 -5.27 -39.34 -28.19
C ILE A 201 -5.38 -38.78 -26.76
N GLN A 202 -4.50 -37.84 -26.43
CA GLN A 202 -4.55 -37.14 -25.14
C GLN A 202 -5.72 -36.17 -25.12
N HIS A 203 -6.59 -36.29 -24.12
CA HIS A 203 -7.59 -35.27 -23.81
C HIS A 203 -6.96 -34.27 -22.84
N PRO A 204 -6.85 -32.98 -23.20
CA PRO A 204 -6.22 -31.98 -22.34
C PRO A 204 -7.01 -31.81 -21.03
N THR A 205 -6.35 -31.32 -19.99
CA THR A 205 -7.03 -31.05 -18.72
C THR A 205 -8.07 -29.95 -18.90
N PHE A 206 -9.27 -30.17 -18.39
CA PHE A 206 -10.31 -29.15 -18.38
C PHE A 206 -9.85 -27.98 -17.51
N VAL A 207 -9.68 -26.82 -18.13
CA VAL A 207 -9.46 -25.55 -17.42
C VAL A 207 -10.83 -25.05 -16.97
N SER A 208 -11.03 -24.92 -15.66
CA SER A 208 -12.25 -24.29 -15.14
C SER A 208 -12.36 -22.86 -15.69
N PRO A 209 -13.55 -22.41 -16.11
CA PRO A 209 -13.74 -21.02 -16.50
C PRO A 209 -13.38 -20.11 -15.32
N SER A 210 -12.72 -18.98 -15.59
CA SER A 210 -12.28 -18.06 -14.54
C SER A 210 -13.43 -17.38 -13.78
N ASP A 211 -14.65 -17.42 -14.33
CA ASP A 211 -15.85 -16.79 -13.78
C ASP A 211 -16.59 -17.73 -12.80
N ASP A 212 -15.95 -18.12 -11.68
CA ASP A 212 -16.56 -18.97 -10.63
C ASP A 212 -17.63 -18.24 -9.77
N ASN A 213 -18.27 -17.20 -10.29
CA ASN A 213 -19.27 -16.40 -9.55
C ASN A 213 -20.70 -16.97 -9.59
N ASP A 214 -20.91 -18.16 -10.15
CA ASP A 214 -22.24 -18.78 -10.31
C ASP A 214 -22.92 -19.19 -8.98
N ASN A 215 -22.20 -19.19 -7.86
CA ASN A 215 -22.76 -19.50 -6.54
C ASN A 215 -23.48 -18.32 -5.86
N GLN A 216 -23.63 -17.17 -6.53
CA GLN A 216 -24.36 -16.05 -5.96
C GLN A 216 -25.86 -16.36 -5.88
N MET A 217 -26.38 -16.50 -4.65
CA MET A 217 -27.81 -16.70 -4.41
C MET A 217 -28.61 -15.56 -5.04
N LYS A 218 -29.42 -15.89 -6.05
CA LYS A 218 -30.27 -14.91 -6.74
C LYS A 218 -31.21 -14.23 -5.73
N PRO A 219 -31.27 -12.89 -5.68
CA PRO A 219 -32.15 -12.21 -4.74
C PRO A 219 -33.61 -12.51 -5.04
N MET A 220 -34.36 -12.96 -4.02
CA MET A 220 -35.80 -13.22 -4.15
C MET A 220 -36.60 -11.93 -3.97
N TYR A 221 -37.30 -11.51 -5.03
CA TYR A 221 -38.17 -10.33 -4.98
C TYR A 221 -39.61 -10.74 -4.65
N LEU A 222 -40.18 -10.10 -3.61
CA LEU A 222 -41.56 -10.33 -3.21
C LEU A 222 -42.52 -9.32 -3.87
N THR A 223 -43.70 -9.80 -4.25
CA THR A 223 -44.80 -8.96 -4.71
C THR A 223 -45.25 -7.99 -3.61
N LYS A 224 -45.94 -6.91 -4.00
CA LYS A 224 -46.50 -5.96 -3.02
C LYS A 224 -47.52 -6.62 -2.08
N LYS A 225 -48.27 -7.62 -2.57
CA LYS A 225 -49.26 -8.38 -1.79
C LYS A 225 -48.59 -9.26 -0.73
N GLU A 226 -47.54 -9.98 -1.10
CA GLU A 226 -46.76 -10.81 -0.16
C GLU A 226 -46.06 -9.96 0.90
N ARG A 227 -45.44 -8.83 0.50
CA ARG A 227 -44.85 -7.88 1.46
C ARG A 227 -45.89 -7.35 2.44
N LYS A 228 -47.13 -7.08 2.00
CA LYS A 228 -48.24 -6.68 2.88
C LYS A 228 -48.66 -7.81 3.81
N ARG A 229 -48.72 -9.06 3.31
CA ARG A 229 -49.06 -10.25 4.10
C ARG A 229 -48.02 -10.50 5.19
N MET A 230 -46.73 -10.54 4.86
CA MET A 230 -45.66 -10.73 5.85
C MET A 230 -45.66 -9.63 6.90
N ARG A 231 -45.70 -8.35 6.49
CA ARG A 231 -45.77 -7.23 7.44
C ARG A 231 -46.99 -7.30 8.37
N ARG A 232 -48.14 -7.79 7.89
CA ARG A 232 -49.34 -7.95 8.73
C ARG A 232 -49.13 -9.08 9.74
N ASN A 233 -48.64 -10.23 9.30
CA ASN A 233 -48.36 -11.38 10.16
C ASN A 233 -47.32 -11.03 11.22
N ASP A 234 -46.20 -10.38 10.86
CA ASP A 234 -45.16 -9.93 11.80
C ASP A 234 -45.72 -8.98 12.86
N ARG A 235 -46.60 -8.05 12.45
CA ARG A 235 -47.26 -7.13 13.39
C ARG A 235 -48.22 -7.86 14.31
N GLN A 236 -48.96 -8.83 13.79
CA GLN A 236 -49.88 -9.66 14.57
C GLN A 236 -49.12 -10.49 15.61
N ILE A 237 -48.02 -11.13 15.21
CA ILE A 237 -47.15 -11.90 16.11
C ILE A 237 -46.58 -11.00 17.20
N ARG A 238 -45.98 -9.85 16.86
CA ARG A 238 -45.46 -8.90 17.86
C ARG A 238 -46.54 -8.36 18.81
N HIS A 239 -47.76 -8.15 18.31
CA HIS A 239 -48.87 -7.69 19.14
C HIS A 239 -49.34 -8.79 20.08
N GLN A 240 -49.44 -10.04 19.59
CA GLN A 240 -49.78 -11.21 20.38
C GLN A 240 -48.73 -11.44 21.49
N GLU A 241 -47.44 -11.44 21.15
CA GLU A 241 -46.34 -11.56 22.12
C GLU A 241 -46.41 -10.47 23.20
N LYS A 242 -46.73 -9.23 22.82
CA LYS A 242 -46.90 -8.14 23.77
C LYS A 242 -48.11 -8.36 24.69
N GLN A 243 -49.24 -8.81 24.14
CA GLN A 243 -50.44 -9.12 24.92
C GLN A 243 -50.20 -10.29 25.87
N ASP A 244 -49.54 -11.35 25.40
CA ASP A 244 -49.21 -12.52 26.21
C ASP A 244 -48.25 -12.14 27.34
N ARG A 245 -47.27 -11.27 27.06
CA ARG A 245 -46.36 -10.73 28.09
C ARG A 245 -47.09 -9.90 29.15
N ILE A 246 -48.09 -9.11 28.77
CA ILE A 246 -48.95 -8.37 29.71
C ILE A 246 -49.82 -9.36 30.50
N LYS A 247 -50.38 -10.38 29.84
CA LYS A 247 -51.20 -11.43 30.48
C LYS A 247 -50.41 -12.24 31.51
N LEU A 248 -49.13 -12.46 31.25
CA LEU A 248 -48.17 -13.08 32.16
C LEU A 248 -47.70 -12.14 33.29
N GLY A 249 -48.06 -10.85 33.24
CA GLY A 249 -47.69 -9.86 34.25
C GLY A 249 -46.25 -9.34 34.17
N LEU A 250 -45.53 -9.63 33.07
CA LEU A 250 -44.16 -9.18 32.85
C LEU A 250 -44.09 -7.70 32.46
N ASP A 251 -45.04 -7.23 31.65
CA ASP A 251 -45.18 -5.82 31.26
C ASP A 251 -46.47 -5.23 31.85
N PRO A 252 -46.45 -4.02 32.43
CA PRO A 252 -47.68 -3.36 32.87
C PRO A 252 -48.55 -2.94 31.67
N PRO A 253 -49.88 -2.84 31.84
CA PRO A 253 -50.76 -2.35 30.79
C PRO A 253 -50.37 -0.92 30.39
N PRO A 254 -50.26 -0.61 29.07
CA PRO A 254 -49.81 0.70 28.63
C PRO A 254 -50.83 1.79 29.01
N PRO A 255 -50.38 2.94 29.55
CA PRO A 255 -51.27 4.05 29.89
C PRO A 255 -51.94 4.67 28.64
N PRO A 256 -53.11 5.31 28.77
CA PRO A 256 -53.82 5.91 27.66
C PRO A 256 -53.02 7.04 27.01
N LYS A 257 -53.01 7.09 25.67
CA LYS A 257 -52.27 8.10 24.91
C LYS A 257 -53.02 9.43 24.90
N VAL A 258 -52.63 10.37 25.76
CA VAL A 258 -53.24 11.72 25.79
C VAL A 258 -52.60 12.64 24.74
N LYS A 259 -53.39 13.52 24.12
CA LYS A 259 -52.93 14.60 23.24
C LYS A 259 -53.57 15.90 23.72
N LEU A 260 -53.01 17.06 23.41
CA LEU A 260 -53.65 18.35 23.73
C LEU A 260 -55.08 18.43 23.18
N SER A 261 -55.31 17.94 21.95
CA SER A 261 -56.65 17.87 21.35
C SER A 261 -57.60 16.87 22.01
N ASN A 262 -57.08 15.87 22.74
CA ASN A 262 -57.86 14.81 23.40
C ASN A 262 -57.82 14.94 24.94
N LEU A 263 -57.28 16.04 25.45
CA LEU A 263 -57.05 16.28 26.87
C LEU A 263 -58.40 16.35 27.59
N MET A 264 -59.30 17.20 27.07
CA MET A 264 -60.59 17.44 27.69
C MET A 264 -61.50 16.22 27.64
N ASN A 265 -61.34 15.28 26.69
CA ASN A 265 -62.16 14.07 26.63
C ASN A 265 -61.67 12.95 27.57
N VAL A 266 -60.36 12.88 27.85
CA VAL A 266 -59.76 11.76 28.62
C VAL A 266 -59.56 12.14 30.09
N LEU A 267 -59.21 13.39 30.36
CA LEU A 267 -58.89 13.89 31.70
C LEU A 267 -59.86 15.00 32.12
N THR A 268 -61.15 14.92 31.75
CA THR A 268 -62.20 15.90 32.10
C THR A 268 -62.13 16.32 33.57
N ASN A 269 -62.18 15.33 34.47
CA ASN A 269 -62.31 15.54 35.91
C ASN A 269 -61.05 16.17 36.54
N GLU A 270 -59.87 15.91 35.97
CA GLU A 270 -58.60 16.48 36.42
C GLU A 270 -58.36 17.86 35.79
N ALA A 271 -58.71 18.03 34.52
CA ALA A 271 -58.56 19.28 33.79
C ALA A 271 -59.48 20.40 34.32
N ILE A 272 -60.67 20.05 34.84
CA ILE A 272 -61.57 21.00 35.50
C ILE A 272 -60.98 21.51 36.82
N LYS A 273 -60.22 20.67 37.54
CA LYS A 273 -59.58 21.05 38.81
C LYS A 273 -58.35 21.93 38.58
N ASP A 274 -57.41 21.48 37.75
CA ASP A 274 -56.13 22.17 37.50
C ASP A 274 -55.75 22.14 36.00
N PRO A 275 -56.26 23.08 35.17
CA PRO A 275 -56.07 23.03 33.72
C PRO A 275 -54.59 23.15 33.31
N THR A 276 -53.83 24.05 33.94
CA THR A 276 -52.42 24.30 33.61
C THR A 276 -51.52 23.11 33.96
N SER A 277 -51.80 22.42 35.07
CA SER A 277 -51.03 21.24 35.50
C SER A 277 -51.22 20.07 34.55
N VAL A 278 -52.48 19.81 34.16
CA VAL A 278 -52.82 18.75 33.20
C VAL A 278 -52.25 19.04 31.82
N GLU A 279 -52.31 20.29 31.34
CA GLU A 279 -51.66 20.68 30.08
C GLU A 279 -50.15 20.45 30.10
N LYS A 280 -49.48 20.85 31.20
CA LYS A 280 -48.03 20.66 31.35
C LYS A 280 -47.68 19.18 31.36
N ARG A 281 -48.45 18.34 32.06
CA ARG A 281 -48.29 16.88 32.08
C ARG A 281 -48.44 16.29 30.68
N VAL A 282 -49.49 16.66 29.94
CA VAL A 282 -49.72 16.16 28.57
C VAL A 282 -48.62 16.62 27.61
N LYS A 283 -48.14 17.87 27.75
CA LYS A 283 -46.97 18.39 27.00
C LYS A 283 -45.71 17.59 27.32
N GLN A 284 -45.46 17.28 28.59
CA GLN A 284 -44.33 16.43 29.00
C GLN A 284 -44.44 15.01 28.44
N GLU A 285 -45.59 14.35 28.53
CA GLU A 285 -45.81 13.01 27.95
C GLU A 285 -45.70 13.01 26.41
N MET A 286 -46.08 14.11 25.76
CA MET A 286 -45.88 14.30 24.33
C MET A 286 -44.41 14.48 23.99
N GLN A 287 -43.70 15.31 24.75
CA GLN A 287 -42.27 15.55 24.59
C GLN A 287 -41.49 14.25 24.82
N GLN A 288 -41.77 13.51 25.90
CA GLN A 288 -41.17 12.20 26.17
C GLN A 288 -41.38 11.20 25.02
N ARG A 289 -42.54 11.23 24.33
CA ARG A 289 -42.76 10.40 23.14
C ARG A 289 -41.92 10.83 21.95
N ILE A 290 -41.76 12.15 21.74
CA ILE A 290 -40.90 12.70 20.70
C ILE A 290 -39.45 12.35 21.01
N ASP A 291 -38.99 12.59 22.23
CA ASP A 291 -37.64 12.29 22.72
C ASP A 291 -37.34 10.81 22.59
N LYS A 292 -38.27 9.94 23.00
CA LYS A 292 -38.12 8.49 22.82
C LYS A 292 -37.98 8.10 21.34
N HIS A 293 -38.79 8.68 20.45
CA HIS A 293 -38.68 8.43 19.01
C HIS A 293 -37.34 8.93 18.44
N MET A 294 -36.88 10.11 18.88
CA MET A 294 -35.59 10.67 18.48
C MET A 294 -34.43 9.82 19.00
N ALA A 295 -34.45 9.42 20.27
CA ALA A 295 -33.48 8.52 20.89
C ALA A 295 -33.45 7.16 20.19
N GLU A 296 -34.59 6.58 19.83
CA GLU A 296 -34.66 5.33 19.05
C GLU A 296 -34.10 5.50 17.62
N ASN A 297 -34.28 6.67 17.00
CA ASN A 297 -33.70 6.97 15.68
C ASN A 297 -32.19 7.19 15.77
N GLU A 298 -31.72 7.87 16.80
CA GLU A 298 -30.31 8.07 17.09
C GLU A 298 -29.60 6.75 17.39
N ALA A 299 -30.20 5.89 18.21
CA ALA A 299 -29.70 4.54 18.47
C ALA A 299 -29.65 3.66 17.21
N ARG A 300 -30.57 3.85 16.25
CA ARG A 300 -30.57 3.15 14.95
C ARG A 300 -29.64 3.77 13.92
N LYS A 301 -29.19 5.01 14.12
CA LYS A 301 -28.36 5.72 13.15
C LYS A 301 -26.95 5.16 13.22
N LEU A 302 -26.50 4.57 12.11
CA LEU A 302 -25.13 4.07 12.02
C LEU A 302 -24.14 5.17 12.39
N THR A 303 -23.14 4.78 13.18
CA THR A 303 -22.02 5.66 13.50
C THR A 303 -21.27 6.05 12.22
N LYS A 304 -20.45 7.09 12.26
CA LYS A 304 -19.61 7.44 11.10
C LYS A 304 -18.70 6.28 10.72
N GLU A 305 -18.27 5.51 11.72
CA GLU A 305 -17.39 4.37 11.54
C GLU A 305 -18.08 3.21 10.81
N GLU A 306 -19.24 2.80 11.31
CA GLU A 306 -20.02 1.74 10.68
C GLU A 306 -20.46 2.10 9.24
N LYS A 307 -20.67 3.40 8.97
CA LYS A 307 -20.95 3.87 7.60
C LYS A 307 -19.76 3.69 6.67
N HIS A 308 -18.55 4.04 7.10
CA HIS A 308 -17.36 3.82 6.26
C HIS A 308 -17.14 2.32 6.03
N GLU A 309 -17.36 1.48 7.05
CA GLU A 309 -17.16 0.04 6.93
C GLU A 309 -18.18 -0.57 5.97
N LYS A 310 -19.41 -0.08 5.98
CA LYS A 310 -20.44 -0.48 5.02
C LYS A 310 -20.10 -0.07 3.58
N ILE A 311 -19.49 1.11 3.38
CA ILE A 311 -19.03 1.56 2.06
C ILE A 311 -17.86 0.70 1.59
N TRP A 312 -16.88 0.47 2.46
CA TRP A 312 -15.72 -0.40 2.18
C TRP A 312 -16.16 -1.80 1.78
N LYS A 313 -17.05 -2.44 2.57
CA LYS A 313 -17.64 -3.75 2.25
C LYS A 313 -18.40 -3.76 0.93
N LYS A 314 -18.96 -2.63 0.49
CA LYS A 314 -19.64 -2.52 -0.80
C LYS A 314 -18.65 -2.45 -1.95
N GLN A 315 -17.57 -1.68 -1.80
CA GLN A 315 -16.48 -1.57 -2.78
C GLN A 315 -15.73 -2.89 -2.92
N ASP A 316 -15.42 -3.55 -1.80
CA ASP A 316 -14.75 -4.86 -1.76
C ASP A 316 -15.56 -5.95 -2.49
N LYS A 317 -16.89 -5.99 -2.26
CA LYS A 317 -17.79 -6.86 -3.02
C LYS A 317 -17.84 -6.53 -4.51
N ASP A 318 -17.74 -5.26 -4.86
CA ASP A 318 -17.73 -4.84 -6.27
C ASP A 318 -16.44 -5.29 -6.97
N LEU A 319 -15.31 -5.22 -6.26
CA LEU A 319 -14.02 -5.71 -6.74
C LEU A 319 -14.00 -7.23 -6.89
N HIS A 320 -14.59 -7.97 -5.94
CA HIS A 320 -14.70 -9.43 -6.01
C HIS A 320 -15.60 -9.93 -7.16
N ASN A 321 -16.56 -9.13 -7.60
CA ASN A 321 -17.40 -9.49 -8.74
C ASN A 321 -16.63 -9.48 -10.07
N GLY A 322 -15.51 -8.77 -10.13
CA GLY A 322 -14.67 -8.69 -11.32
C GLY A 322 -13.86 -7.40 -11.33
N VAL A 323 -12.67 -7.48 -11.91
CA VAL A 323 -11.78 -6.34 -12.09
C VAL A 323 -11.96 -5.81 -13.50
N TYR A 324 -12.22 -4.51 -13.60
CA TYR A 324 -12.31 -3.78 -14.85
C TYR A 324 -11.16 -2.79 -14.91
N SER A 325 -10.80 -2.39 -16.12
CA SER A 325 -9.79 -1.38 -16.37
C SER A 325 -10.23 -0.44 -17.48
N THR A 326 -9.95 0.84 -17.29
CA THR A 326 -10.23 1.92 -18.23
C THR A 326 -9.01 2.79 -18.43
N ILE A 327 -8.74 3.13 -19.67
CA ILE A 327 -7.59 3.91 -20.08
C ILE A 327 -8.08 5.21 -20.73
N TYR A 328 -7.59 6.33 -20.24
CA TYR A 328 -7.92 7.65 -20.74
C TYR A 328 -6.68 8.36 -21.29
N LYS A 329 -6.87 9.05 -22.41
CA LYS A 329 -5.91 10.01 -22.98
C LYS A 329 -6.43 11.42 -22.74
N VAL A 330 -5.58 12.27 -22.17
CA VAL A 330 -5.87 13.70 -21.97
C VAL A 330 -4.70 14.51 -22.51
N ASP A 331 -4.92 15.40 -23.47
CA ASP A 331 -3.83 16.12 -24.13
C ASP A 331 -3.08 17.02 -23.14
N ARG A 332 -3.80 17.88 -22.41
CA ARG A 332 -3.22 18.82 -21.44
C ARG A 332 -3.88 18.70 -20.06
N LEU A 333 -3.05 18.43 -19.04
CA LEU A 333 -3.43 18.40 -17.62
C LEU A 333 -2.70 19.50 -16.84
N SER A 334 -2.86 20.74 -17.29
CA SER A 334 -2.27 21.93 -16.66
C SER A 334 -3.05 22.38 -15.42
N ASN A 335 -4.39 22.26 -15.43
CA ASN A 335 -5.26 22.71 -14.34
C ASN A 335 -5.14 21.82 -13.07
N PRO A 336 -4.68 22.36 -11.92
CA PRO A 336 -4.56 21.60 -10.68
C PRO A 336 -5.90 21.07 -10.15
N LYS A 337 -7.02 21.76 -10.44
CA LYS A 337 -8.35 21.30 -10.02
C LYS A 337 -8.76 20.02 -10.72
N HIS A 338 -8.35 19.81 -11.98
CA HIS A 338 -8.61 18.57 -12.69
C HIS A 338 -7.81 17.44 -12.04
N LEU A 339 -6.51 17.64 -11.86
CA LEU A 339 -5.63 16.67 -11.19
C LEU A 339 -6.14 16.28 -9.80
N PHE A 340 -6.56 17.25 -8.99
CA PHE A 340 -7.15 17.01 -7.67
C PHE A 340 -8.43 16.16 -7.74
N LYS A 341 -9.32 16.44 -8.70
CA LYS A 341 -10.54 15.64 -8.90
C LYS A 341 -10.22 14.21 -9.32
N LEU A 342 -9.21 14.01 -10.17
CA LEU A 342 -8.73 12.69 -10.57
C LEU A 342 -8.22 11.90 -9.37
N ASP A 343 -7.38 12.54 -8.54
CA ASP A 343 -6.76 11.92 -7.38
C ASP A 343 -7.78 11.54 -6.31
N ILE A 344 -8.62 12.50 -5.91
CA ILE A 344 -9.62 12.28 -4.88
C ILE A 344 -10.70 11.33 -5.39
N GLY A 345 -11.15 11.48 -6.63
CA GLY A 345 -12.15 10.58 -7.21
C GLY A 345 -11.68 9.13 -7.24
N ALA A 346 -10.40 8.88 -7.54
CA ALA A 346 -9.83 7.54 -7.51
C ALA A 346 -9.74 7.00 -6.07
N LYS A 347 -9.29 7.82 -5.12
CA LYS A 347 -9.16 7.42 -3.70
C LYS A 347 -10.50 7.17 -3.02
N GLU A 348 -11.51 8.00 -3.27
CA GLU A 348 -12.85 7.88 -2.68
C GLU A 348 -13.57 6.60 -3.15
N GLU A 349 -13.42 6.24 -4.43
CA GLU A 349 -13.99 5.02 -5.00
C GLU A 349 -13.12 3.77 -4.80
N ASN A 350 -11.99 3.89 -4.09
CA ASN A 350 -11.00 2.82 -3.87
C ASN A 350 -10.52 2.17 -5.19
N LEU A 351 -10.21 3.02 -6.17
CA LEU A 351 -9.68 2.62 -7.46
C LEU A 351 -8.15 2.50 -7.40
N PHE A 352 -7.62 1.61 -8.22
CA PHE A 352 -6.20 1.36 -8.40
C PHE A 352 -5.76 1.92 -9.74
N GLY A 353 -4.47 2.21 -9.91
CA GLY A 353 -4.00 2.73 -11.18
C GLY A 353 -2.94 3.80 -11.07
N ILE A 354 -2.67 4.44 -12.21
CA ILE A 354 -1.66 5.46 -12.34
C ILE A 354 -2.11 6.58 -13.27
N CYS A 355 -1.87 7.81 -12.85
CA CYS A 355 -1.94 8.99 -13.70
C CYS A 355 -0.51 9.41 -14.07
N LEU A 356 -0.15 9.20 -15.34
CA LEU A 356 1.13 9.61 -15.91
C LEU A 356 0.96 10.97 -16.57
N LYS A 357 1.58 11.99 -15.97
CA LYS A 357 1.67 13.33 -16.53
C LYS A 357 2.93 13.46 -17.37
N ASN A 358 2.77 13.66 -18.67
CA ASN A 358 3.86 13.81 -19.62
C ASN A 358 3.64 15.08 -20.47
N PRO A 359 4.71 15.77 -20.93
CA PRO A 359 4.58 16.95 -21.78
C PRO A 359 3.83 16.77 -23.10
N ARG A 360 3.80 15.54 -23.66
CA ARG A 360 3.14 15.26 -24.95
C ARG A 360 1.63 15.04 -24.77
N PHE A 361 1.25 14.04 -23.98
CA PHE A 361 -0.13 13.75 -23.58
C PHE A 361 -0.10 13.06 -22.21
N ASN A 362 -1.21 13.08 -21.49
CA ASN A 362 -1.34 12.46 -20.18
C ASN A 362 -2.09 11.14 -20.33
N LEU A 363 -1.55 10.09 -19.71
CA LEU A 363 -2.13 8.76 -19.72
C LEU A 363 -2.66 8.44 -18.32
N ILE A 364 -3.94 8.06 -18.25
CA ILE A 364 -4.59 7.72 -16.99
C ILE A 364 -5.12 6.30 -17.11
N ILE A 365 -4.57 5.39 -16.30
CA ILE A 365 -4.99 3.99 -16.24
C ILE A 365 -5.70 3.80 -14.90
N VAL A 366 -6.91 3.28 -14.93
CA VAL A 366 -7.77 3.11 -13.77
C VAL A 366 -8.29 1.70 -13.75
N GLU A 367 -8.08 0.99 -12.64
CA GLU A 367 -8.49 -0.39 -12.41
C GLU A 367 -9.35 -0.48 -11.16
N GLY A 368 -10.37 -1.35 -11.15
CA GLY A 368 -11.23 -1.55 -10.00
C GLY A 368 -12.54 -2.24 -10.32
N GLY A 369 -13.52 -2.15 -9.43
CA GLY A 369 -14.85 -2.71 -9.64
C GLY A 369 -15.65 -1.96 -10.73
N GLU A 370 -16.58 -2.66 -11.37
CA GLU A 370 -17.39 -2.13 -12.47
C GLU A 370 -18.15 -0.85 -12.09
N LYS A 371 -18.76 -0.79 -10.89
CA LYS A 371 -19.51 0.40 -10.46
C LYS A 371 -18.59 1.57 -10.15
N ALA A 372 -17.45 1.30 -9.54
CA ALA A 372 -16.44 2.31 -9.24
C ALA A 372 -15.91 2.94 -10.55
N ILE A 373 -15.58 2.09 -11.54
CA ILE A 373 -15.15 2.55 -12.87
C ILE A 373 -16.26 3.31 -13.59
N GLY A 374 -17.51 2.84 -13.55
CA GLY A 374 -18.63 3.57 -14.14
C GLY A 374 -18.85 4.96 -13.54
N GLN A 375 -18.56 5.14 -12.24
CA GLN A 375 -18.58 6.45 -11.59
C GLN A 375 -17.40 7.31 -12.02
N TYR A 376 -16.20 6.73 -12.12
CA TYR A 376 -15.00 7.44 -12.58
C TYR A 376 -15.11 7.86 -14.06
N LYS A 377 -15.65 7.00 -14.93
CA LYS A 377 -15.93 7.34 -16.33
C LYS A 377 -16.85 8.55 -16.45
N LYS A 378 -17.91 8.63 -15.63
CA LYS A 378 -18.79 9.82 -15.56
C LYS A 378 -18.05 11.06 -15.06
N LEU A 379 -17.10 10.89 -14.13
CA LEU A 379 -16.23 11.98 -13.69
C LEU A 379 -15.37 12.50 -14.86
N MET A 380 -14.70 11.60 -15.58
CA MET A 380 -13.81 11.90 -16.70
C MET A 380 -14.52 12.54 -17.88
N THR A 381 -15.66 12.00 -18.28
CA THR A 381 -16.34 12.43 -19.52
C THR A 381 -17.31 13.60 -19.31
N ASN A 382 -18.10 13.58 -18.23
CA ASN A 382 -19.24 14.51 -18.08
C ASN A 382 -19.00 15.61 -17.04
N ARG A 383 -18.31 15.31 -15.93
CA ARG A 383 -18.20 16.24 -14.79
C ARG A 383 -17.00 17.17 -14.88
N ILE A 384 -15.89 16.70 -15.46
CA ILE A 384 -14.70 17.51 -15.69
C ILE A 384 -14.85 18.20 -17.04
N LYS A 385 -14.75 19.54 -17.03
CA LYS A 385 -14.72 20.35 -18.26
C LYS A 385 -13.25 20.58 -18.63
N TRP A 386 -12.74 19.76 -19.55
CA TRP A 386 -11.32 19.78 -19.95
C TRP A 386 -10.87 21.04 -20.68
N THR A 387 -11.82 21.77 -21.28
CA THR A 387 -11.59 23.06 -21.94
C THR A 387 -11.53 24.24 -20.97
N GLN A 388 -11.73 24.01 -19.67
CA GLN A 388 -11.74 25.09 -18.67
C GLN A 388 -10.31 25.52 -18.30
N GLU A 389 -10.03 26.81 -18.48
CA GLU A 389 -8.76 27.41 -18.10
C GLU A 389 -8.48 27.38 -16.58
N PRO A 390 -7.20 27.27 -16.18
CA PRO A 390 -6.82 27.39 -14.78
C PRO A 390 -7.02 28.83 -14.27
N LEU A 391 -7.58 28.98 -13.06
CA LEU A 391 -7.72 30.32 -12.44
C LEU A 391 -6.38 30.99 -12.10
N GLN A 392 -5.31 30.20 -11.98
CA GLN A 392 -3.96 30.66 -11.66
C GLN A 392 -2.98 29.91 -12.56
N GLY A 393 -2.21 30.64 -13.36
CA GLY A 393 -1.23 30.10 -14.29
C GLY A 393 -1.13 30.92 -15.58
N VAL A 394 -0.26 30.47 -16.48
CA VAL A 394 -0.18 30.99 -17.84
C VAL A 394 -1.45 30.58 -18.58
N ALA A 395 -2.10 31.53 -19.25
CA ALA A 395 -3.25 31.24 -20.10
C ALA A 395 -2.76 30.40 -21.30
N GLU A 396 -3.15 29.13 -21.32
CA GLU A 396 -2.95 28.21 -22.44
C GLU A 396 -4.30 28.04 -23.14
N ASP A 397 -4.31 28.04 -24.48
CA ASP A 397 -5.50 27.71 -25.25
C ASP A 397 -5.84 26.22 -25.08
N LEU A 398 -6.89 25.96 -24.30
CA LEU A 398 -7.39 24.61 -23.99
C LEU A 398 -8.66 24.28 -24.77
N SER A 399 -9.02 25.08 -25.78
CA SER A 399 -10.25 24.87 -26.58
C SER A 399 -10.29 23.50 -27.26
N GLN A 400 -9.14 22.97 -27.68
CA GLN A 400 -9.00 21.66 -28.31
C GLN A 400 -8.78 20.51 -27.31
N ASN A 401 -8.59 20.82 -26.02
CA ASN A 401 -8.27 19.82 -25.02
C ASN A 401 -9.47 18.91 -24.75
N LYS A 402 -9.28 17.61 -24.94
CA LYS A 402 -10.30 16.60 -24.72
C LYS A 402 -9.77 15.43 -23.90
N CYS A 403 -10.71 14.69 -23.33
CA CYS A 403 -10.46 13.42 -22.67
C CYS A 403 -11.12 12.32 -23.49
N GLU A 404 -10.32 11.36 -23.95
CA GLU A 404 -10.80 10.23 -24.75
C GLU A 404 -10.64 8.94 -23.96
N VAL A 405 -11.66 8.09 -24.04
CA VAL A 405 -11.58 6.72 -23.54
C VAL A 405 -10.95 5.89 -24.63
N VAL A 406 -9.72 5.45 -24.38
CA VAL A 406 -8.92 4.71 -25.35
C VAL A 406 -9.24 3.22 -25.30
N TRP A 407 -9.41 2.69 -24.10
CA TRP A 407 -9.74 1.28 -23.90
C TRP A 407 -10.55 1.10 -22.61
N GLU A 408 -11.44 0.11 -22.63
CA GLU A 408 -12.26 -0.32 -21.51
C GLU A 408 -12.46 -1.84 -21.63
N GLY A 409 -12.20 -2.57 -20.55
CA GLY A 409 -12.36 -4.02 -20.55
C GLY A 409 -12.20 -4.63 -19.16
N SER A 410 -12.57 -5.90 -19.03
CA SER A 410 -12.25 -6.70 -17.85
C SER A 410 -10.81 -7.19 -17.89
N ILE A 411 -10.19 -7.29 -16.73
CA ILE A 411 -8.85 -7.86 -16.54
C ILE A 411 -8.92 -8.95 -15.47
N PRO A 412 -8.07 -9.98 -15.54
CA PRO A 412 -8.12 -11.09 -14.58
C PRO A 412 -7.68 -10.65 -13.17
N GLU A 413 -6.64 -9.82 -13.08
CA GLU A 413 -6.06 -9.37 -11.82
C GLU A 413 -5.68 -7.88 -11.89
N LEU A 414 -5.56 -7.24 -10.72
CA LEU A 414 -5.08 -5.87 -10.61
C LEU A 414 -3.56 -5.80 -10.86
N HIS A 415 -3.13 -4.88 -11.72
CA HIS A 415 -1.69 -4.62 -11.95
C HIS A 415 -1.13 -3.67 -10.89
N PHE A 416 -1.96 -2.78 -10.35
CA PHE A 416 -1.54 -1.75 -9.40
C PHE A 416 -2.01 -2.03 -7.97
N GLN A 417 -1.14 -1.76 -7.00
CA GLN A 417 -1.48 -1.90 -5.57
C GLN A 417 -2.15 -0.67 -4.97
N LYS A 418 -1.97 0.51 -5.57
CA LYS A 418 -2.57 1.77 -5.13
C LYS A 418 -2.68 2.74 -6.28
N TRP A 419 -3.57 3.72 -6.14
CA TRP A 419 -3.58 4.89 -7.01
C TRP A 419 -2.32 5.74 -6.82
N SER A 420 -1.69 6.15 -7.92
CA SER A 420 -0.50 7.01 -7.89
C SER A 420 -0.48 8.03 -9.03
N ILE A 421 0.16 9.18 -8.79
CA ILE A 421 0.38 10.22 -9.79
C ILE A 421 1.88 10.35 -9.99
N MET A 422 2.32 10.16 -11.23
CA MET A 422 3.73 10.25 -11.60
C MET A 422 3.91 11.31 -12.69
N HIS A 423 5.04 11.98 -12.66
CA HIS A 423 5.43 13.01 -13.62
C HIS A 423 6.61 12.48 -14.42
N SER A 424 6.45 12.35 -15.73
CA SER A 424 7.53 11.99 -16.65
C SER A 424 8.01 13.23 -17.39
N ARG A 425 9.32 13.31 -17.65
CA ARG A 425 9.89 14.37 -18.47
C ARG A 425 9.91 13.98 -19.95
N ASN A 426 10.16 12.70 -20.20
CA ASN A 426 10.28 12.11 -21.53
C ASN A 426 9.38 10.88 -21.65
N ASP A 427 9.07 10.49 -22.90
CA ASP A 427 8.26 9.31 -23.20
C ASP A 427 8.93 8.01 -22.69
N ASP A 428 10.26 7.91 -22.81
CA ASP A 428 11.02 6.75 -22.32
C ASP A 428 10.86 6.52 -20.82
N GLU A 429 10.78 7.60 -20.04
CA GLU A 429 10.56 7.53 -18.59
C GLU A 429 9.15 6.98 -18.29
N ALA A 430 8.15 7.44 -19.03
CA ALA A 430 6.77 6.94 -18.91
C ALA A 430 6.68 5.45 -19.27
N ILE A 431 7.32 5.05 -20.39
CA ILE A 431 7.38 3.65 -20.82
C ILE A 431 8.09 2.79 -19.77
N ASN A 432 9.21 3.26 -19.22
CA ASN A 432 9.95 2.54 -18.17
C ASN A 432 9.14 2.33 -16.89
N VAL A 433 8.29 3.30 -16.51
CA VAL A 433 7.37 3.14 -15.39
C VAL A 433 6.34 2.06 -15.69
N LEU A 434 5.73 2.07 -16.87
CA LEU A 434 4.72 1.08 -17.27
C LEU A 434 5.31 -0.32 -17.48
N LYS A 435 6.57 -0.42 -17.91
CA LYS A 435 7.29 -1.66 -18.13
C LYS A 435 7.43 -2.48 -16.83
N LYS A 436 7.52 -1.80 -15.68
CA LYS A 436 7.52 -2.45 -14.34
C LYS A 436 6.21 -3.17 -14.02
N PHE A 437 5.11 -2.74 -14.63
CA PHE A 437 3.79 -3.34 -14.49
C PHE A 437 3.40 -4.20 -15.72
N HIS A 438 4.31 -4.38 -16.69
CA HIS A 438 4.05 -5.04 -17.97
C HIS A 438 2.97 -4.36 -18.84
N LEU A 439 2.73 -3.06 -18.65
CA LEU A 439 1.69 -2.28 -19.33
C LEU A 439 2.23 -1.34 -20.43
N GLU A 440 3.41 -1.64 -21.00
CA GLU A 440 4.02 -0.81 -22.06
C GLU A 440 3.14 -0.68 -23.31
N LYS A 441 2.32 -1.69 -23.61
CA LYS A 441 1.42 -1.71 -24.76
C LYS A 441 0.35 -0.62 -24.68
N TYR A 442 -0.08 -0.23 -23.48
CA TYR A 442 -1.06 0.83 -23.29
C TYR A 442 -0.53 2.19 -23.72
N TRP A 443 0.76 2.47 -23.45
CA TRP A 443 1.40 3.70 -23.94
C TRP A 443 1.45 3.74 -25.46
N ARG A 444 1.89 2.63 -26.09
CA ARG A 444 1.99 2.53 -27.55
C ARG A 444 0.62 2.71 -28.20
N LEU A 445 -0.41 2.06 -27.67
CA LEU A 445 -1.78 2.16 -28.17
C LEU A 445 -2.30 3.60 -28.09
N VAL A 446 -2.09 4.28 -26.97
CA VAL A 446 -2.51 5.68 -26.80
C VAL A 446 -1.73 6.64 -27.69
N ASN A 447 -0.44 6.36 -27.93
CA ASN A 447 0.42 7.17 -28.79
C ASN A 447 0.11 6.98 -30.29
N SER A 448 -0.45 5.82 -30.68
CA SER A 448 -0.85 5.53 -32.06
C SER A 448 -2.15 6.23 -32.49
N LEU A 449 -2.96 6.66 -31.52
CA LEU A 449 -4.16 7.49 -31.69
C LEU A 449 -3.78 8.97 -31.67
#